data_AF-A0AAP0V7A5-F1
#
_entry.id   AF-A0AAP0V7A5-F1
#
_cell.length_a   1.000
_cell.length_b   1.000
_cell.length_c   1.000
_cell.angle_alpha   90.00
_cell.angle_beta   90.00
_cell.angle_gamma   90.00
#
_symmetry.space_group_name_H-M   'P 1'
#
loop_
_entity.id
_entity.type
_entity.pdbx_description
1 polymer ?
#
loop_
_entity_poly.entity_id
_entity_poly.type
_entity_poly.pdbx_seq_one_letter_code
_entity_poly.pdbx_strand_id
1 'polypeptide(L)'
;MVELLYALDTCDCINNGKIGVEELADALSNIFGVEIKNCYNVYMNMKRRKDDSRTYFLDGLREKLNKRTVESDLKGGKFKKR
;
A
#
# COMPACT_ATOMS: atom_id res chain seq x y z
N MET A 1 -5.74 -2.06 1.51
CA MET A 1 -5.88 -0.90 0.61
C MET A 1 -5.77 0.44 1.34
N VAL A 2 -6.57 0.70 2.38
CA VAL A 2 -6.48 1.96 3.17
C VAL A 2 -5.09 2.18 3.77
N GLU A 3 -4.37 1.11 4.14
CA GLU A 3 -2.98 1.22 4.61
C GLU A 3 -2.04 1.83 3.57
N LEU A 4 -2.20 1.48 2.28
CA LEU A 4 -1.41 2.03 1.18
C LEU A 4 -1.74 3.51 0.95
N LEU A 5 -3.01 3.86 1.01
CA LEU A 5 -3.47 5.25 0.89
C LEU A 5 -2.83 6.14 1.95
N TYR A 6 -2.93 5.77 3.23
CA TYR A 6 -2.36 6.56 4.31
C TYR A 6 -0.83 6.52 4.32
N ALA A 7 -0.19 5.47 3.83
CA ALA A 7 1.26 5.45 3.67
C ALA A 7 1.75 6.42 2.58
N LEU A 8 1.05 6.50 1.44
CA LEU A 8 1.37 7.44 0.37
C LEU A 8 1.14 8.90 0.80
N ASP A 9 0.04 9.14 1.52
CA ASP A 9 -0.28 10.43 2.14
C ASP A 9 0.79 10.85 3.17
N THR A 10 1.11 9.98 4.15
CA THR A 10 2.09 10.26 5.21
C THR A 10 3.51 10.50 4.67
N CYS A 11 3.85 9.88 3.54
CA CYS A 11 5.16 10.00 2.92
C CYS A 11 5.21 11.08 1.83
N ASP A 12 4.16 11.90 1.67
CA ASP A 12 4.05 12.96 0.67
C ASP A 12 4.38 12.50 -0.76
N CYS A 13 4.12 11.22 -1.06
CA CYS A 13 4.62 10.56 -2.27
C CYS A 13 3.99 11.09 -3.57
N ILE A 14 2.82 11.72 -3.46
CA ILE A 14 2.04 12.21 -4.60
C ILE A 14 1.91 13.73 -4.48
N ASN A 15 2.23 14.43 -5.57
CA ASN A 15 2.14 15.90 -5.67
C ASN A 15 2.82 16.63 -4.49
N ASN A 16 3.91 16.07 -3.96
CA ASN A 16 4.64 16.60 -2.80
C ASN A 16 3.73 16.86 -1.58
N GLY A 17 2.78 15.95 -1.31
CA GLY A 17 1.88 16.05 -0.15
C GLY A 17 0.75 17.05 -0.30
N LYS A 18 0.60 17.68 -1.47
CA LYS A 18 -0.46 18.68 -1.71
C LYS A 18 -1.83 18.07 -2.05
N ILE A 19 -1.87 16.78 -2.35
CA ILE A 19 -3.12 16.07 -2.64
C ILE A 19 -3.88 15.80 -1.34
N GLY A 20 -5.19 15.97 -1.35
CA GLY A 20 -6.03 15.61 -0.20
C GLY A 20 -6.21 14.10 -0.08
N VAL A 21 -6.41 13.61 1.14
CA VAL A 21 -6.66 12.18 1.43
C VAL A 21 -7.87 11.64 0.65
N GLU A 22 -8.93 12.43 0.50
CA GLU A 22 -10.14 12.05 -0.25
C GLU A 22 -9.86 11.96 -1.75
N GLU A 23 -9.18 12.95 -2.32
CA GLU A 23 -8.77 12.96 -3.72
C GLU A 23 -7.81 11.79 -4.04
N LEU A 24 -6.90 11.49 -3.12
CA LEU A 24 -6.03 10.32 -3.20
C LEU A 24 -6.83 9.01 -3.11
N ALA A 25 -7.90 8.96 -2.30
CA ALA A 25 -8.80 7.82 -2.22
C ALA A 25 -9.49 7.56 -3.55
N ASP A 26 -10.06 8.60 -4.15
CA ASP A 26 -10.75 8.51 -5.44
C ASP A 26 -9.79 8.08 -6.55
N ALA A 27 -8.58 8.67 -6.58
CA ALA A 27 -7.54 8.29 -7.52
C ALA A 27 -7.16 6.81 -7.39
N LEU A 28 -6.90 6.33 -6.16
CA LEU A 28 -6.58 4.93 -5.90
C LEU A 28 -7.77 4.01 -6.23
N SER A 29 -8.99 4.43 -5.92
CA SER A 29 -10.20 3.67 -6.27
C SER A 29 -10.32 3.44 -7.77
N ASN A 30 -10.08 4.50 -8.56
CA ASN A 30 -10.10 4.43 -10.02
C ASN A 30 -8.96 3.57 -10.58
N ILE A 31 -7.73 3.73 -10.06
CA ILE A 31 -6.55 2.98 -10.53
C ILE A 31 -6.70 1.47 -10.28
N PHE A 32 -7.17 1.09 -9.09
CA PHE A 32 -7.24 -0.31 -8.68
C PHE A 32 -8.60 -0.96 -8.98
N GLY A 33 -9.59 -0.20 -9.46
CA GLY A 33 -10.94 -0.70 -9.72
C GLY A 33 -11.63 -1.21 -8.45
N VAL A 34 -11.32 -0.62 -7.30
CA VAL A 34 -11.86 -1.01 -5.98
C VAL A 34 -12.48 0.19 -5.29
N GLU A 35 -13.59 -0.02 -4.60
CA GLU A 35 -14.23 1.04 -3.85
C GLU A 35 -13.53 1.26 -2.49
N ILE A 36 -13.00 2.47 -2.26
CA ILE A 36 -12.38 2.88 -1.00
C ILE A 36 -13.36 3.80 -0.27
N LYS A 37 -14.20 3.21 0.58
CA LYS A 37 -15.11 3.93 1.47
C LYS A 37 -14.59 3.95 2.90
N ASN A 38 -15.00 4.95 3.67
CA ASN A 38 -14.75 5.04 5.11
C ASN A 38 -13.25 4.96 5.49
N CYS A 39 -12.37 5.55 4.67
CA CYS A 39 -10.92 5.47 4.86
C CYS A 39 -10.48 5.93 6.26
N TYR A 40 -11.08 6.99 6.80
CA TYR A 40 -10.81 7.48 8.15
C TYR A 40 -11.16 6.46 9.24
N ASN A 41 -12.35 5.83 9.17
CA ASN A 41 -12.76 4.84 10.16
C ASN A 41 -11.87 3.60 10.13
N VAL A 42 -11.50 3.15 8.94
CA VAL A 42 -10.56 2.04 8.76
C VAL A 42 -9.18 2.40 9.33
N TYR A 43 -8.71 3.63 9.09
CA TYR A 43 -7.46 4.13 9.67
C TYR A 43 -7.49 4.22 11.20
N MET A 44 -8.61 4.69 11.78
CA MET A 44 -8.79 4.70 13.23
C MET A 44 -8.78 3.29 13.82
N ASN A 45 -9.39 2.32 13.13
CA ASN A 45 -9.32 0.92 13.54
C ASN A 45 -7.90 0.35 13.43
N MET A 46 -7.12 0.72 12.41
CA MET A 46 -5.69 0.39 12.32
C MET A 46 -4.92 0.91 13.53
N LYS A 47 -5.11 2.19 13.89
CA LYS A 47 -4.44 2.83 15.03
C LYS A 47 -4.74 2.16 16.38
N ARG A 48 -5.96 1.64 16.55
CA ARG A 48 -6.43 1.04 17.81
C ARG A 48 -5.93 -0.40 18.05
N ARG A 49 -5.34 -1.06 17.04
CA ARG A 49 -4.78 -2.42 17.20
C ARG A 49 -3.56 -2.38 18.13
N LYS A 50 -3.50 -3.38 19.03
CA LYS A 50 -2.42 -3.59 20.01
C LYS A 50 -1.41 -4.67 19.59
N ASP A 51 -1.65 -5.32 18.46
CA ASP A 51 -0.77 -6.35 17.92
C ASP A 51 0.55 -5.76 17.39
N ASP A 52 1.54 -6.62 17.17
CA ASP A 52 2.91 -6.25 16.73
C ASP A 52 2.94 -5.39 15.46
N SER A 53 1.93 -5.50 14.59
CA SER A 53 1.79 -4.64 13.41
C SER A 53 0.38 -4.10 13.26
N ARG A 54 0.30 -2.82 12.89
CA ARG A 54 -0.94 -2.12 12.52
C ARG A 54 -1.16 -2.10 11.00
N THR A 55 -0.21 -2.62 10.22
CA THR A 55 -0.12 -2.48 8.76
C THR A 55 0.06 -3.82 8.03
N TYR A 56 -0.79 -4.80 8.34
CA TYR A 56 -0.69 -6.17 7.79
C TYR A 56 -0.71 -6.23 6.26
N PHE A 57 -1.46 -5.34 5.60
CA PHE A 57 -1.50 -5.32 4.14
C PHE A 57 -0.16 -4.88 3.57
N LEU A 58 0.45 -3.82 4.11
CA LEU A 58 1.78 -3.38 3.69
C LEU A 58 2.86 -4.41 4.01
N ASP A 59 2.77 -5.07 5.16
CA ASP A 59 3.70 -6.14 5.54
C ASP A 59 3.65 -7.28 4.53
N GLY A 60 2.44 -7.73 4.17
CA GLY A 60 2.27 -8.77 3.16
C GLY A 60 2.76 -8.37 1.77
N LEU A 61 2.60 -7.09 1.37
CA LEU A 61 3.16 -6.58 0.11
C LEU A 61 4.68 -6.58 0.14
N ARG A 62 5.29 -6.08 1.22
CA ARG A 62 6.74 -6.06 1.42
C ARG A 62 7.32 -7.46 1.40
N GLU A 63 6.73 -8.39 2.14
CA GLU A 63 7.19 -9.78 2.21
C GLU A 63 7.18 -10.45 0.84
N LYS A 64 6.05 -10.35 0.12
CA LYS A 64 5.91 -10.95 -1.21
C LYS A 64 6.88 -10.33 -2.23
N LEU A 65 7.07 -9.02 -2.18
CA LEU A 65 8.00 -8.34 -3.08
C LEU A 65 9.44 -8.78 -2.81
N ASN A 66 9.87 -8.78 -1.54
CA ASN A 66 11.21 -9.21 -1.15
C ASN A 66 11.47 -10.67 -1.54
N LYS A 67 10.49 -11.56 -1.31
CA LYS A 67 10.59 -12.97 -1.72
C LYS A 67 10.79 -13.08 -3.24
N ARG A 68 10.02 -12.33 -4.04
CA ARG A 68 10.19 -12.31 -5.50
C ARG A 68 11.58 -11.83 -5.92
N THR A 69 12.13 -10.81 -5.26
CA THR A 69 13.48 -10.29 -5.54
C THR A 69 14.52 -11.37 -5.28
N VAL A 70 14.51 -11.98 -4.09
CA VAL A 70 15.44 -13.06 -3.73
C VAL A 70 15.33 -14.26 -4.69
N GLU A 71 14.12 -14.69 -5.03
CA GLU A 71 13.93 -15.77 -5.99
C GLU A 71 14.45 -15.41 -7.40
N SER A 72 14.39 -14.15 -7.80
CA SER A 72 14.86 -13.68 -9.11
C SER A 72 16.39 -13.65 -9.16
N ASP A 73 17.03 -13.22 -8.07
CA ASP A 73 18.50 -13.21 -7.94
C ASP A 73 19.05 -14.65 -7.98
N LEU A 74 18.41 -15.58 -7.27
CA LEU A 74 18.80 -17.01 -7.26
C LEU A 74 18.59 -17.69 -8.62
N LYS A 75 17.62 -17.23 -9.43
CA LYS A 75 17.32 -17.81 -10.76
C LYS A 75 18.20 -17.23 -11.89
N GLY A 76 19.20 -16.41 -11.58
CA GLY A 76 20.19 -15.94 -12.56
C GLY A 76 19.61 -15.03 -13.65
N GLY A 77 18.80 -14.04 -13.28
CA GLY A 77 18.50 -12.89 -14.15
C GLY A 77 17.70 -13.17 -15.43
N LYS A 78 17.04 -14.32 -15.57
CA LYS A 78 16.14 -14.57 -16.71
C LYS A 78 14.76 -13.97 -16.43
N PHE A 79 14.59 -12.68 -16.68
CA PHE A 79 13.27 -12.07 -16.79
C PHE A 79 12.49 -12.81 -17.90
N LYS A 80 11.57 -13.71 -17.51
CA LYS A 80 10.49 -14.14 -18.40
C LYS A 80 9.62 -12.90 -18.64
N LYS A 81 9.76 -12.27 -19.82
CA LYS A 81 8.79 -11.30 -20.33
C LYS A 81 7.42 -11.96 -20.26
N ARG A 82 6.51 -11.34 -19.51
CA ARG A 82 5.08 -11.65 -19.60
C ARG A 82 4.52 -11.02 -20.86
#